data_AF-A0A6I1DN69-F1
#
_entry.id   AF-A0A6I1DN69-F1
#
_cell.length_a   1.000
_cell.length_b   1.000
_cell.length_c   1.000
_cell.angle_alpha   90.00
_cell.angle_beta   90.00
_cell.angle_gamma   90.00
#
_symmetry.space_group_name_H-M   'P 1'
#
loop_
_entity.id
_entity.type
_entity.pdbx_description
1 polymer ?
#
loop_
_entity_poly.entity_id
_entity_poly.type
_entity_poly.pdbx_seq_one_letter_code
_entity_poly.pdbx_strand_id
1 'polypeptide(L)'
;MGRRQVIDPRVRAEVIATYGNTCWLGLPGCTVVGEEDDHIVPHSHGGKATVANIRRACKHCNASRQDRVLYGYGARLHMIVCPPGCDAVALDYITEHSRSVDPVVAYSYLADAMGVAAHESRAERVAVGMAWSAAYRSFTTCAEPLDVWCVRSFPSSRRHPRMLDEWLALDYDIHVMDMDYAEAWDHAVTEDERVLVRRWYSLHLSQALVDARQAARRARLTALGLRSDAASVASRPEW
;
A
#
# COMPACT_ATOMS: atom_id res chain seq x y z
N MET A 1 -1.16 -21.01 -17.76
CA MET A 1 -2.19 -20.54 -16.82
C MET A 1 -2.86 -21.75 -16.19
N GLY A 2 -2.53 -22.05 -14.93
CA GLY A 2 -3.18 -23.15 -14.20
C GLY A 2 -4.66 -22.87 -13.97
N ARG A 3 -5.49 -23.89 -14.08
CA ARG A 3 -6.94 -23.80 -13.86
C ARG A 3 -7.20 -23.31 -12.43
N ARG A 4 -7.96 -22.21 -12.26
CA ARG A 4 -8.29 -21.63 -10.94
C ARG A 4 -8.84 -22.73 -10.04
N GLN A 5 -8.21 -22.95 -8.88
CA GLN A 5 -8.61 -24.00 -7.96
C GLN A 5 -10.06 -23.74 -7.51
N VAL A 6 -10.91 -24.75 -7.68
CA VAL A 6 -12.29 -24.69 -7.18
C VAL A 6 -12.22 -24.95 -5.68
N ILE A 7 -12.65 -23.97 -4.88
CA ILE A 7 -12.74 -24.10 -3.42
C ILE A 7 -13.86 -25.10 -3.09
N ASP A 8 -13.57 -26.04 -2.19
CA ASP A 8 -14.54 -27.00 -1.70
C ASP A 8 -15.76 -26.26 -1.11
N PRO A 9 -17.00 -26.58 -1.54
CA PRO A 9 -18.21 -25.97 -1.00
C PRO A 9 -18.31 -26.03 0.53
N ARG A 10 -17.75 -27.05 1.19
CA ARG A 10 -17.70 -27.17 2.64
C ARG A 10 -16.83 -26.09 3.28
N VAL A 11 -15.64 -25.84 2.71
CA VAL A 11 -14.74 -24.76 3.15
C VAL A 11 -15.43 -23.42 2.99
N ARG A 12 -16.10 -23.18 1.86
CA ARG A 12 -16.85 -21.94 1.63
C ARG A 12 -17.97 -21.75 2.67
N ALA A 13 -18.76 -22.80 2.92
CA ALA A 13 -19.85 -22.74 3.89
C ALA A 13 -19.34 -22.42 5.30
N GLU A 14 -18.23 -23.04 5.70
CA GLU A 14 -17.59 -22.79 7.00
C GLU A 14 -16.99 -21.37 7.09
N VAL A 15 -16.36 -20.87 6.02
CA VAL A 15 -15.88 -19.47 5.95
C VAL A 15 -17.03 -18.49 6.13
N ILE A 16 -18.16 -18.70 5.44
CA ILE A 16 -19.34 -17.83 5.56
C ILE A 16 -19.93 -17.91 6.97
N ALA A 17 -20.01 -19.11 7.55
CA ALA A 17 -20.51 -19.30 8.92
C ALA A 17 -19.59 -18.62 9.96
N THR A 18 -18.28 -18.65 9.75
CA THR A 18 -17.29 -18.14 10.71
C THR A 18 -17.08 -16.63 10.59
N TYR A 19 -16.90 -16.11 9.36
CA TYR A 19 -16.47 -14.73 9.11
C TYR A 19 -17.53 -13.88 8.38
N GLY A 20 -18.67 -14.48 8.03
CA GLY A 20 -19.72 -13.84 7.24
C GLY A 20 -19.43 -13.82 5.73
N ASN A 21 -20.40 -13.29 4.97
CA ASN A 21 -20.31 -13.18 3.51
C ASN A 21 -20.02 -11.75 3.02
N THR A 22 -19.57 -10.85 3.90
CA THR A 22 -19.22 -9.48 3.52
C THR A 22 -17.83 -9.45 2.89
N CYS A 23 -17.66 -8.72 1.79
CA CYS A 23 -16.38 -8.56 1.08
C CYS A 23 -15.30 -8.04 2.02
N TRP A 24 -14.29 -8.85 2.31
CA TRP A 24 -13.28 -8.57 3.33
C TRP A 24 -12.29 -7.45 2.96
N LEU A 25 -12.12 -7.18 1.66
CA LEU A 25 -11.12 -6.25 1.12
C LEU A 25 -11.50 -4.78 1.30
N GLY A 26 -12.69 -4.38 0.86
CA GLY A 26 -13.12 -2.98 0.94
C GLY A 26 -12.29 -2.01 0.07
N LEU A 27 -11.74 -2.47 -1.05
CA LEU A 27 -11.04 -1.61 -2.01
C LEU A 27 -12.01 -0.57 -2.62
N PRO A 28 -11.50 0.57 -3.15
CA PRO A 28 -12.33 1.57 -3.82
C PRO A 28 -13.24 0.96 -4.89
N GLY A 29 -14.56 1.21 -4.78
CA GLY A 29 -15.58 0.60 -5.64
C GLY A 29 -16.14 -0.74 -5.14
N CYS A 30 -15.84 -1.13 -3.89
CA CYS A 30 -16.40 -2.32 -3.25
C CYS A 30 -17.94 -2.34 -3.28
N THR A 31 -18.51 -3.47 -3.69
CA THR A 31 -19.96 -3.72 -3.69
C THR A 31 -20.45 -4.40 -2.41
N VAL A 32 -19.56 -4.53 -1.41
CA VAL A 32 -19.81 -5.07 -0.06
C VAL A 32 -20.14 -6.56 0.00
N VAL A 33 -20.74 -7.16 -1.02
CA VAL A 33 -21.18 -8.56 -1.02
C VAL A 33 -20.08 -9.50 -1.51
N GLY A 34 -19.78 -10.54 -0.74
CA GLY A 34 -18.85 -11.60 -1.09
C GLY A 34 -19.41 -12.57 -2.14
N GLU A 35 -18.98 -12.42 -3.38
CA GLU A 35 -19.38 -13.28 -4.50
C GLU A 35 -18.35 -14.37 -4.79
N GLU A 36 -17.07 -14.11 -4.50
CA GLU A 36 -15.95 -15.00 -4.78
C GLU A 36 -15.21 -15.43 -3.51
N ASP A 37 -14.53 -16.57 -3.60
CA ASP A 37 -13.53 -16.98 -2.62
C ASP A 37 -12.19 -16.37 -3.00
N ASP A 38 -11.60 -15.62 -2.07
CA ASP A 38 -10.30 -15.00 -2.19
C ASP A 38 -9.32 -15.62 -1.19
N HIS A 39 -8.09 -15.86 -1.62
CA HIS A 39 -7.05 -16.39 -0.76
C HIS A 39 -6.28 -15.23 -0.12
N ILE A 40 -6.23 -15.15 1.21
CA ILE A 40 -5.46 -14.12 1.92
C ILE A 40 -4.00 -14.20 1.47
N VAL A 41 -3.39 -15.37 1.58
CA VAL A 41 -2.12 -15.71 0.93
C VAL A 41 -2.42 -16.17 -0.50
N PRO A 42 -1.98 -15.45 -1.55
CA PRO A 42 -2.22 -15.85 -2.93
C PRO A 42 -1.76 -17.28 -3.23
N HIS A 43 -2.50 -17.98 -4.08
CA HIS A 43 -2.13 -19.34 -4.50
C HIS A 43 -0.76 -19.36 -5.21
N SER A 44 -0.41 -18.31 -5.94
CA SER A 44 0.91 -18.14 -6.58
C SER A 44 2.07 -18.17 -5.57
N HIS A 45 1.79 -17.91 -4.29
CA HIS A 45 2.76 -17.95 -3.21
C HIS A 45 2.57 -19.20 -2.30
N GLY A 46 1.83 -20.21 -2.76
CA GLY A 46 1.62 -21.46 -2.02
C GLY A 46 0.44 -21.44 -1.03
N GLY A 47 -0.40 -20.40 -1.07
CA GLY A 47 -1.60 -20.31 -0.22
C GLY A 47 -2.58 -21.46 -0.47
N LYS A 48 -2.98 -22.14 0.61
CA LYS A 48 -3.88 -23.30 0.55
C LYS A 48 -5.36 -22.89 0.59
N ALA A 49 -6.23 -23.71 0.01
CA ALA A 49 -7.68 -23.54 0.04
C ALA A 49 -8.29 -24.03 1.37
N THR A 50 -7.97 -23.36 2.48
CA THR A 50 -8.44 -23.72 3.84
C THR A 50 -9.30 -22.61 4.44
N VAL A 51 -10.10 -22.94 5.46
CA VAL A 51 -10.91 -21.95 6.19
C VAL A 51 -10.06 -20.81 6.76
N ALA A 52 -8.85 -21.13 7.22
CA ALA A 52 -7.90 -20.13 7.71
C ALA A 52 -7.47 -19.13 6.63
N ASN A 53 -7.24 -19.60 5.39
CA ASN A 53 -6.66 -18.79 4.30
C ASN A 53 -7.70 -18.21 3.32
N ILE A 54 -8.98 -18.57 3.42
CA ILE A 54 -10.03 -18.09 2.51
C ILE A 54 -10.91 -17.03 3.17
N ARG A 55 -11.22 -15.95 2.44
CA ARG A 55 -12.23 -14.95 2.81
C ARG A 55 -13.14 -14.64 1.62
N ARG A 56 -14.35 -14.16 1.91
CA ARG A 56 -15.33 -13.78 0.90
C ARG A 56 -15.02 -12.40 0.35
N ALA A 57 -14.95 -12.25 -0.97
CA ALA A 57 -14.67 -10.99 -1.65
C ALA A 57 -15.70 -10.72 -2.77
N CYS A 58 -16.02 -9.45 -3.03
CA CYS A 58 -16.78 -9.12 -4.23
C CYS A 58 -15.87 -9.26 -5.46
N LYS A 59 -16.47 -9.48 -6.64
CA LYS A 59 -15.72 -9.64 -7.90
C LYS A 59 -14.81 -8.45 -8.19
N HIS A 60 -15.31 -7.23 -7.95
CA HIS A 60 -14.55 -6.00 -8.18
C HIS A 60 -13.27 -5.95 -7.33
N CYS A 61 -13.40 -6.14 -6.02
CA CYS A 61 -12.26 -6.11 -5.12
C CYS A 61 -11.28 -7.24 -5.41
N ASN A 62 -11.76 -8.45 -5.64
CA ASN A 62 -10.90 -9.59 -5.92
C ASN A 62 -10.09 -9.39 -7.22
N ALA A 63 -10.73 -8.90 -8.28
CA ALA A 63 -10.06 -8.56 -9.53
C ALA A 63 -9.07 -7.39 -9.39
N SER A 64 -9.42 -6.38 -8.60
CA SER A 64 -8.55 -5.23 -8.34
C SER A 64 -7.34 -5.59 -7.46
N ARG A 65 -7.52 -6.49 -6.50
CA ARG A 65 -6.46 -6.93 -5.60
C ARG A 65 -5.35 -7.65 -6.36
N GLN A 66 -5.73 -8.61 -7.22
CA GLN A 66 -4.79 -9.53 -7.87
C GLN A 66 -3.93 -10.25 -6.82
N ASP A 67 -2.64 -10.42 -7.08
CA ASP A 67 -1.69 -11.08 -6.17
C ASP A 67 -1.10 -10.13 -5.11
N ARG A 68 -1.70 -8.94 -4.92
CA ARG A 68 -1.18 -7.99 -3.93
C ARG A 68 -1.33 -8.52 -2.51
N VAL A 69 -0.24 -8.44 -1.76
CA VAL A 69 -0.17 -8.93 -0.39
C VAL A 69 -0.86 -7.97 0.58
N LEU A 70 -1.42 -8.54 1.64
CA LEU A 70 -1.93 -7.79 2.79
C LEU A 70 -0.77 -7.58 3.76
N TYR A 71 -0.70 -6.42 4.43
CA TYR A 71 0.29 -6.20 5.47
C TYR A 71 0.24 -7.32 6.54
N GLY A 72 1.41 -7.84 6.91
CA GLY A 72 1.55 -9.04 7.76
C GLY A 72 1.82 -10.33 6.98
N TYR A 73 1.72 -10.30 5.64
CA TYR A 73 2.15 -11.39 4.77
C TYR A 73 2.96 -10.85 3.59
N GLY A 74 4.04 -11.54 3.21
CA GLY A 74 4.96 -11.06 2.17
C GLY A 74 5.63 -9.75 2.56
N ALA A 75 5.91 -8.90 1.56
CA ALA A 75 6.55 -7.63 1.82
C ALA A 75 5.63 -6.71 2.65
N ARG A 76 6.25 -6.02 3.60
CA ARG A 76 5.66 -4.96 4.42
C ARG A 76 5.98 -3.62 3.80
N LEU A 77 4.95 -2.96 3.29
CA LEU A 77 5.07 -1.69 2.60
C LEU A 77 4.90 -0.56 3.59
N HIS A 78 5.93 0.29 3.70
CA HIS A 78 5.93 1.55 4.45
C HIS A 78 5.84 2.71 3.45
N MET A 79 4.70 3.37 3.39
CA MET A 79 4.39 4.42 2.44
C MET A 79 4.61 5.79 3.09
N ILE A 80 5.67 6.48 2.70
CA ILE A 80 5.95 7.85 3.15
C ILE A 80 5.35 8.82 2.14
N VAL A 81 4.43 9.67 2.61
CA VAL A 81 3.75 10.70 1.82
C VAL A 81 4.25 12.06 2.28
N CYS A 82 5.01 12.73 1.42
CA CYS A 82 5.61 14.03 1.70
C CYS A 82 5.18 15.08 0.66
N PRO A 83 5.20 16.38 0.98
CA PRO A 83 5.02 17.40 -0.05
C PRO A 83 6.05 17.26 -1.20
N PRO A 84 5.72 17.73 -2.43
CA PRO A 84 6.68 17.80 -3.52
C PRO A 84 7.95 18.57 -3.12
N GLY A 85 9.11 18.16 -3.63
CA GLY A 85 10.40 18.80 -3.32
C GLY A 85 11.01 18.40 -1.96
N CYS A 86 10.27 17.67 -1.14
CA CYS A 86 10.66 17.36 0.24
C CYS A 86 11.15 15.90 0.43
N ASP A 87 11.69 15.30 -0.65
CA ASP A 87 12.15 13.91 -0.65
C ASP A 87 13.30 13.68 0.35
N ALA A 88 14.16 14.68 0.54
CA ALA A 88 15.26 14.62 1.50
C ALA A 88 14.78 14.40 2.95
N VAL A 89 13.75 15.14 3.37
CA VAL A 89 13.16 14.99 4.73
C VAL A 89 12.54 13.60 4.91
N ALA A 90 11.88 13.08 3.87
CA ALA A 90 11.36 11.72 3.90
C ALA A 90 12.48 10.67 3.99
N LEU A 91 13.62 10.90 3.34
CA LEU A 91 14.77 10.01 3.40
C LEU A 91 15.50 10.05 4.74
N ASP A 92 15.58 11.22 5.39
CA ASP A 92 16.13 11.34 6.75
C ASP A 92 15.27 10.53 7.73
N TYR A 93 13.94 10.69 7.67
CA TYR A 93 13.01 9.89 8.45
C TYR A 93 13.19 8.38 8.20
N ILE A 94 13.29 7.96 6.93
CA ILE A 94 13.52 6.55 6.59
C ILE A 94 14.84 6.07 7.20
N THR A 95 15.91 6.85 7.11
CA THR A 95 17.23 6.49 7.65
C THR A 95 17.19 6.22 9.16
N GLU A 96 16.35 6.96 9.89
CA GLU A 96 16.17 6.79 11.34
C GLU A 96 15.31 5.56 11.72
N HIS A 97 14.45 5.09 10.81
CA HIS A 97 13.42 4.08 11.12
C HIS A 97 13.62 2.76 10.38
N SER A 98 14.35 2.74 9.28
CA SER A 98 14.63 1.56 8.48
C SER A 98 15.90 0.85 8.94
N ARG A 99 16.05 -0.41 8.53
CA ARG A 99 17.35 -1.09 8.59
C ARG A 99 18.16 -0.71 7.36
N SER A 100 19.47 -0.83 7.46
CA SER A 100 20.38 -0.55 6.34
C SER A 100 20.23 -1.49 5.14
N VAL A 101 19.49 -2.60 5.30
CA VAL A 101 19.23 -3.60 4.25
C VAL A 101 17.83 -3.48 3.64
N ASP A 102 16.98 -2.60 4.18
CA ASP A 102 15.61 -2.45 3.72
C ASP A 102 15.60 -1.72 2.37
N PRO A 103 14.88 -2.22 1.34
CA PRO A 103 14.78 -1.53 0.07
C PRO A 103 14.05 -0.19 0.21
N VAL A 104 14.64 0.88 -0.35
CA VAL A 104 14.05 2.22 -0.42
C VAL A 104 13.72 2.57 -1.86
N VAL A 105 12.44 2.85 -2.12
CA VAL A 105 11.89 3.25 -3.42
C VAL A 105 11.49 4.73 -3.34
N ALA A 106 12.48 5.60 -3.52
CA ALA A 106 12.32 7.06 -3.53
C ALA A 106 12.61 7.63 -4.92
N TYR A 107 12.01 8.77 -5.23
CA TYR A 107 12.14 9.37 -6.56
C TYR A 107 13.56 9.87 -6.81
N SER A 108 14.17 10.56 -5.83
CA SER A 108 15.55 11.06 -5.92
C SER A 108 16.57 9.94 -6.10
N TYR A 109 16.48 8.86 -5.30
CA TYR A 109 17.37 7.69 -5.42
C TYR A 109 17.25 7.01 -6.78
N LEU A 110 16.03 6.87 -7.31
CA LEU A 110 15.84 6.30 -8.64
C LEU A 110 16.36 7.22 -9.74
N ALA A 111 16.19 8.54 -9.62
CA ALA A 111 16.72 9.50 -10.57
C ALA A 111 18.25 9.47 -10.62
N ASP A 112 18.89 9.46 -9.45
CA ASP A 112 20.35 9.36 -9.31
C ASP A 112 20.88 8.04 -9.89
N ALA A 113 20.28 6.90 -9.50
CA ALA A 113 20.67 5.58 -10.01
C ALA A 113 20.48 5.44 -11.53
N MET A 114 19.54 6.18 -12.12
CA MET A 114 19.30 6.21 -13.57
C MET A 114 20.20 7.22 -14.30
N GLY A 115 20.98 8.04 -13.58
CA GLY A 115 21.83 9.09 -14.15
C GLY A 115 21.04 10.21 -14.81
N VAL A 116 19.84 10.53 -14.30
CA VAL A 116 18.99 11.59 -14.86
C VAL A 116 18.84 12.76 -13.89
N ALA A 117 19.01 13.97 -14.41
CA ALA A 117 18.70 15.19 -13.68
C ALA A 117 17.18 15.43 -13.76
N ALA A 118 16.41 14.85 -12.84
CA ALA A 118 14.95 14.79 -12.94
C ALA A 118 14.22 16.15 -13.05
N HIS A 119 14.90 17.28 -12.85
CA HIS A 119 14.34 18.62 -13.08
C HIS A 119 14.49 19.10 -14.53
N GLU A 120 15.37 18.50 -15.35
CA GLU A 120 15.75 19.01 -16.67
C GLU A 120 14.71 18.72 -17.76
N SER A 121 14.18 17.48 -17.85
CA SER A 121 13.17 17.15 -18.86
C SER A 121 11.94 16.39 -18.34
N ARG A 122 10.80 16.63 -18.99
CA ARG A 122 9.57 15.87 -18.73
C ARG A 122 9.74 14.38 -19.03
N ALA A 123 10.54 14.01 -20.03
CA ALA A 123 10.74 12.62 -20.43
C ALA A 123 11.47 11.84 -19.33
N GLU A 124 12.53 12.42 -18.77
CA GLU A 124 13.25 11.85 -17.61
C GLU A 124 12.33 11.72 -16.41
N ARG A 125 11.50 12.75 -16.13
CA ARG A 125 10.54 12.65 -15.02
C ARG A 125 9.59 11.48 -15.14
N VAL A 126 9.11 11.24 -16.35
CA VAL A 126 8.23 10.11 -16.66
C VAL A 126 8.99 8.79 -16.52
N ALA A 127 10.23 8.70 -16.97
CA ALA A 127 11.06 7.50 -16.86
C ALA A 127 11.29 7.09 -15.39
N VAL A 128 11.65 8.03 -14.51
CA VAL A 128 11.81 7.78 -13.07
C VAL A 128 10.46 7.36 -12.45
N GLY A 129 9.37 8.03 -12.80
CA GLY A 129 8.03 7.65 -12.35
C GLY A 129 7.60 6.25 -12.80
N MET A 130 8.03 5.81 -13.99
CA MET A 130 7.83 4.44 -14.47
C MET A 130 8.64 3.43 -13.66
N ALA A 131 9.91 3.73 -13.34
CA ALA A 131 10.76 2.90 -12.51
C ALA A 131 10.16 2.72 -11.11
N TRP A 132 9.74 3.82 -10.47
CA TRP A 132 9.03 3.79 -9.18
C TRP A 132 7.79 2.91 -9.25
N SER A 133 6.98 3.10 -10.30
CA SER A 133 5.73 2.34 -10.47
C SER A 133 5.99 0.85 -10.71
N ALA A 134 7.09 0.49 -11.36
CA ALA A 134 7.48 -0.90 -11.56
C ALA A 134 7.96 -1.54 -10.25
N ALA A 135 8.85 -0.86 -9.52
CA ALA A 135 9.32 -1.32 -8.21
C ALA A 135 8.16 -1.53 -7.23
N TYR A 136 7.28 -0.52 -7.08
CA TYR A 136 6.08 -0.62 -6.26
C TYR A 136 5.23 -1.84 -6.61
N ARG A 137 4.92 -2.05 -7.90
CA ARG A 137 4.12 -3.21 -8.32
C ARG A 137 4.78 -4.54 -7.95
N SER A 138 6.08 -4.68 -8.20
CA SER A 138 6.82 -5.90 -7.87
C SER A 138 6.83 -6.18 -6.37
N PHE A 139 7.08 -5.16 -5.53
CA PHE A 139 7.06 -5.33 -4.08
C PHE A 139 5.67 -5.62 -3.53
N THR A 140 4.62 -5.02 -4.09
CA THR A 140 3.24 -5.29 -3.64
C THR A 140 2.79 -6.73 -3.88
N THR A 141 3.46 -7.48 -4.77
CA THR A 141 3.20 -8.90 -5.02
C THR A 141 4.34 -9.79 -4.51
N CYS A 142 5.25 -9.26 -3.69
CA CYS A 142 6.39 -10.02 -3.20
C CYS A 142 5.98 -10.91 -2.03
N ALA A 143 6.23 -12.21 -2.15
CA ALA A 143 5.98 -13.19 -1.09
C ALA A 143 7.04 -13.16 0.02
N GLU A 144 8.19 -12.53 -0.22
CA GLU A 144 9.30 -12.48 0.74
C GLU A 144 9.01 -11.43 1.83
N PRO A 145 9.35 -11.72 3.11
CA PRO A 145 9.07 -10.85 4.24
C PRO A 145 10.08 -9.70 4.33
N LEU A 146 10.05 -8.79 3.34
CA LEU A 146 10.89 -7.60 3.26
C LEU A 146 10.16 -6.38 3.83
N ASP A 147 10.87 -5.54 4.57
CA ASP A 147 10.41 -4.18 4.91
C ASP A 147 10.82 -3.24 3.77
N VAL A 148 9.84 -2.67 3.06
CA VAL A 148 10.07 -1.84 1.86
C VAL A 148 9.52 -0.45 2.08
N TRP A 149 10.38 0.56 1.96
CA TRP A 149 10.04 1.95 2.18
C TRP A 149 9.83 2.66 0.85
N CYS A 150 8.66 3.25 0.66
CA CYS A 150 8.28 3.89 -0.60
C CYS A 150 7.91 5.34 -0.35
N VAL A 151 8.63 6.28 -0.97
CA VAL A 151 8.31 7.71 -0.89
C VAL A 151 7.45 8.12 -2.07
N ARG A 152 6.41 8.91 -1.83
CA ARG A 152 5.55 9.43 -2.89
C ARG A 152 4.82 10.71 -2.46
N SER A 153 4.87 11.75 -3.30
CA SER A 153 4.17 12.99 -2.92
C SER A 153 2.65 12.90 -2.99
N PHE A 154 2.12 12.31 -4.06
CA PHE A 154 0.67 12.18 -4.25
C PHE A 154 0.24 10.72 -4.11
N PRO A 155 -0.64 10.37 -3.16
CA PRO A 155 -1.18 9.02 -3.03
C PRO A 155 -2.32 8.81 -4.06
N SER A 156 -2.02 9.12 -5.32
CA SER A 156 -2.85 8.91 -6.50
C SER A 156 -2.00 8.80 -7.77
N SER A 157 -2.57 8.18 -8.79
CA SER A 157 -2.02 8.12 -10.15
C SER A 157 -3.15 7.91 -11.15
N ARG A 158 -2.86 8.02 -12.45
CA ARG A 158 -3.85 7.70 -13.50
C ARG A 158 -4.42 6.28 -13.37
N ARG A 159 -3.59 5.30 -13.00
CA ARG A 159 -3.99 3.89 -12.87
C ARG A 159 -4.66 3.58 -11.52
N HIS A 160 -4.25 4.29 -10.48
CA HIS A 160 -4.75 4.15 -9.10
C HIS A 160 -5.16 5.53 -8.58
N PRO A 161 -6.32 6.07 -8.99
CA PRO A 161 -6.74 7.42 -8.60
C PRO A 161 -7.09 7.52 -7.11
N ARG A 162 -7.40 6.38 -6.46
CA ARG A 162 -7.75 6.26 -5.04
C ARG A 162 -6.69 5.46 -4.28
N MET A 163 -5.41 5.64 -4.64
CA MET A 163 -4.30 4.82 -4.15
C MET A 163 -4.14 4.85 -2.62
N LEU A 164 -4.38 5.99 -1.96
CA LEU A 164 -4.43 6.05 -0.48
C LEU A 164 -5.43 5.03 0.11
N ASP A 165 -6.63 4.96 -0.48
CA ASP A 165 -7.68 4.06 -0.01
C ASP A 165 -7.34 2.60 -0.30
N GLU A 166 -6.60 2.33 -1.38
CA GLU A 166 -6.07 1.00 -1.68
C GLU A 166 -5.02 0.58 -0.63
N TRP A 167 -4.09 1.47 -0.29
CA TRP A 167 -3.09 1.21 0.75
C TRP A 167 -3.73 0.95 2.10
N LEU A 168 -4.71 1.78 2.49
CA LEU A 168 -5.50 1.58 3.70
C LEU A 168 -6.22 0.23 3.67
N ALA A 169 -6.88 -0.13 2.56
CA ALA A 169 -7.58 -1.40 2.43
C ALA A 169 -6.64 -2.62 2.54
N LEU A 170 -5.40 -2.50 2.06
CA LEU A 170 -4.35 -3.53 2.16
C LEU A 170 -3.52 -3.43 3.46
N ASP A 171 -3.90 -2.51 4.35
CA ASP A 171 -3.30 -2.25 5.67
C ASP A 171 -1.80 -1.93 5.61
N TYR A 172 -1.35 -1.31 4.52
CA TYR A 172 0.03 -0.81 4.43
C TYR A 172 0.30 0.20 5.53
N ASP A 173 1.55 0.29 5.97
CA ASP A 173 1.96 1.31 6.92
C ASP A 173 2.09 2.64 6.17
N ILE A 174 1.47 3.70 6.67
CA ILE A 174 1.36 4.98 5.95
C ILE A 174 1.77 6.10 6.90
N HIS A 175 2.82 6.81 6.52
CA HIS A 175 3.29 7.99 7.22
C HIS A 175 3.10 9.22 6.35
N VAL A 176 2.38 10.22 6.86
CA VAL A 176 2.23 11.53 6.22
C VAL A 176 3.18 12.48 6.93
N MET A 177 4.11 13.06 6.18
CA MET A 177 5.08 14.00 6.76
C MET A 177 4.37 15.27 7.20
N ASP A 178 4.58 15.62 8.48
CA ASP A 178 4.10 16.84 9.07
C ASP A 178 5.07 17.97 8.74
N MET A 179 4.79 18.64 7.63
CA MET A 179 5.55 19.79 7.16
C MET A 179 4.59 20.95 6.99
N ASP A 180 4.99 22.13 7.44
CA ASP A 180 4.16 23.31 7.28
C ASP A 180 4.15 23.79 5.82
N TYR A 181 3.09 24.50 5.44
CA TYR A 181 2.92 24.97 4.07
C TYR A 181 4.06 25.92 3.64
N ALA A 182 4.57 26.74 4.54
CA ALA A 182 5.59 27.74 4.22
C ALA A 182 6.95 27.07 3.97
N GLU A 183 7.33 26.09 4.78
CA GLU A 183 8.51 25.25 4.62
C GLU A 183 8.45 24.49 3.29
N ALA A 184 7.35 23.78 3.03
CA ALA A 184 7.17 23.07 1.75
C ALA A 184 7.19 24.03 0.54
N TRP A 185 6.68 25.25 0.72
CA TRP A 185 6.69 26.28 -0.31
C TRP A 185 8.10 26.82 -0.59
N ASP A 186 8.92 26.98 0.45
CA ASP A 186 10.30 27.43 0.33
C ASP A 186 11.20 26.37 -0.32
N HIS A 187 10.87 25.08 -0.16
CA HIS A 187 11.50 23.98 -0.90
C HIS A 187 11.15 23.94 -2.40
N ALA A 188 10.07 24.58 -2.84
CA ALA A 188 9.65 24.60 -4.24
C ALA A 188 10.40 25.68 -5.03
N VAL A 189 11.34 25.25 -5.87
CA VAL A 189 12.24 26.14 -6.65
C VAL A 189 11.54 26.68 -7.90
N THR A 190 10.67 25.88 -8.51
CA THR A 190 9.95 26.23 -9.75
C THR A 190 8.48 26.55 -9.51
N GLU A 191 7.85 27.33 -10.41
CA GLU A 191 6.40 27.59 -10.29
C GLU A 191 5.56 26.32 -10.46
N ASP A 192 6.02 25.37 -11.29
CA ASP A 192 5.38 24.05 -11.43
C ASP A 192 5.39 23.29 -10.09
N GLU A 193 6.50 23.31 -9.36
CA GLU A 193 6.57 22.71 -8.01
C GLU A 193 5.64 23.42 -7.03
N ARG A 194 5.56 24.76 -7.06
CA ARG A 194 4.64 25.54 -6.22
C ARG A 194 3.17 25.22 -6.51
N VAL A 195 2.80 24.99 -7.77
CA VAL A 195 1.47 24.48 -8.14
C VAL A 195 1.23 23.12 -7.50
N LEU A 196 2.22 22.23 -7.51
CA LEU A 196 2.12 20.92 -6.89
C LEU A 196 2.01 21.01 -5.35
N VAL A 197 2.76 21.90 -4.70
CA VAL A 197 2.65 22.14 -3.25
C VAL A 197 1.24 22.61 -2.90
N ARG A 198 0.70 23.63 -3.57
CA ARG A 198 -0.71 24.08 -3.37
C ARG A 198 -1.69 22.92 -3.52
N ARG A 199 -1.50 22.11 -4.57
CA ARG A 199 -2.35 20.95 -4.82
C ARG A 199 -2.23 19.92 -3.69
N TRP A 200 -1.04 19.67 -3.17
CA TRP A 200 -0.81 18.73 -2.08
C TRP A 200 -1.56 19.14 -0.81
N TYR A 201 -1.45 20.40 -0.38
CA TYR A 201 -2.16 20.89 0.80
C TYR A 201 -3.67 20.96 0.61
N SER A 202 -4.17 21.11 -0.62
CA SER A 202 -5.61 21.01 -0.90
C SER A 202 -6.20 19.60 -0.67
N LEU A 203 -5.35 18.58 -0.52
CA LEU A 203 -5.79 17.24 -0.15
C LEU A 203 -6.19 17.12 1.32
N HIS A 204 -5.80 18.07 2.16
CA HIS A 204 -6.03 18.06 3.62
C HIS A 204 -5.59 16.73 4.27
N LEU A 205 -4.47 16.18 3.80
CA LEU A 205 -3.88 14.97 4.37
C LEU A 205 -3.17 15.31 5.67
N SER A 206 -3.34 14.47 6.68
CA SER A 206 -2.60 14.51 7.94
C SER A 206 -2.40 13.10 8.46
N GLN A 207 -1.40 12.92 9.33
CA GLN A 207 -1.19 11.63 9.99
C GLN A 207 -2.43 11.21 10.79
N ALA A 208 -3.03 12.13 11.54
CA ALA A 208 -4.23 11.86 12.33
C ALA A 208 -5.42 11.35 11.50
N LEU A 209 -5.61 11.87 10.28
CA LEU A 209 -6.64 11.39 9.36
C LEU A 209 -6.35 9.95 8.91
N VAL A 210 -5.09 9.65 8.58
CA VAL A 210 -4.66 8.31 8.16
C VAL A 210 -4.82 7.33 9.32
N ASP A 211 -4.36 7.69 10.52
CA ASP A 211 -4.44 6.86 11.73
C ASP A 211 -5.88 6.48 12.06
N ALA A 212 -6.82 7.44 12.03
CA ALA A 212 -8.22 7.17 12.30
C ALA A 212 -8.81 6.15 11.30
N ARG A 213 -8.49 6.30 10.02
CA ARG A 213 -8.95 5.39 8.96
C ARG A 213 -8.28 4.01 9.06
N GLN A 214 -7.01 3.98 9.42
CA GLN A 214 -6.26 2.74 9.58
C GLN A 214 -6.71 1.97 10.82
N ALA A 215 -7.03 2.65 11.93
CA ALA A 215 -7.62 2.04 13.12
C ALA A 215 -8.95 1.35 12.78
N ALA A 216 -9.84 2.03 12.04
CA ALA A 216 -11.10 1.44 11.58
C ALA A 216 -10.88 0.21 10.69
N ARG A 217 -9.88 0.24 9.80
CA ARG A 217 -9.52 -0.93 8.99
C ARG A 217 -8.99 -2.08 9.83
N ARG A 218 -8.05 -1.81 10.74
CA ARG A 218 -7.39 -2.82 11.58
C ARG A 218 -8.39 -3.50 12.50
N ALA A 219 -9.34 -2.76 13.10
CA ALA A 219 -10.44 -3.35 13.87
C ALA A 219 -11.27 -4.34 13.03
N ARG A 220 -11.53 -4.00 11.77
CA ARG A 220 -12.21 -4.91 10.83
C ARG A 220 -11.36 -6.15 10.51
N LEU A 221 -10.04 -5.99 10.35
CA LEU A 221 -9.14 -7.11 10.11
C LEU A 221 -9.04 -8.03 11.32
N THR A 222 -9.08 -7.52 12.56
CA THR A 222 -9.17 -8.36 13.75
C THR A 222 -10.47 -9.17 13.77
N ALA A 223 -11.62 -8.54 13.50
CA ALA A 223 -12.90 -9.24 13.43
C ALA A 223 -12.92 -10.37 12.37
N LEU A 224 -12.04 -10.29 11.37
CA LEU A 224 -11.86 -11.31 10.33
C LEU A 224 -10.75 -12.33 10.68
N GLY A 225 -10.12 -12.24 11.84
CA GLY A 225 -8.99 -13.08 12.26
C GLY A 225 -7.72 -12.86 11.43
N LEU A 226 -7.56 -11.67 10.82
CA LEU A 226 -6.43 -11.32 9.94
C LEU A 226 -5.39 -10.43 10.63
N ARG A 227 -5.67 -10.02 11.87
CA ARG A 227 -4.79 -9.24 12.73
C ARG A 227 -5.07 -9.61 14.20
N SER A 228 -4.07 -9.53 15.06
CA SER A 228 -4.24 -9.67 16.52
C SER A 228 -4.54 -8.30 17.15
N ASP A 229 -5.41 -8.27 18.17
CA ASP A 229 -5.83 -7.04 18.88
C ASP A 229 -4.70 -6.39 19.71
N ALA A 230 -3.55 -7.06 19.87
CA ALA A 230 -2.45 -6.52 20.63
C ALA A 230 -1.68 -5.47 19.83
N ALA A 231 -1.42 -4.33 20.46
CA ALA A 231 -0.48 -3.29 20.04
C ALA A 231 1.00 -3.77 20.01
N SER A 232 1.27 -5.02 19.66
CA SER A 232 2.60 -5.52 19.33
C SER A 232 2.81 -5.43 17.82
N VAL A 233 3.17 -4.23 17.34
CA VAL A 233 3.62 -4.04 15.94
C VAL A 233 4.99 -4.69 15.68
N ALA A 234 5.61 -5.31 16.69
CA ALA A 234 6.91 -5.96 16.60
C ALA A 234 6.83 -7.46 16.93
N SER A 235 6.13 -8.24 16.13
CA SER A 235 6.48 -9.65 15.94
C SER A 235 5.83 -10.16 14.67
N ARG A 236 6.64 -10.75 13.78
CA ARG A 236 6.18 -11.56 12.65
C ARG A 236 5.01 -12.45 13.10
N PRO A 237 3.96 -12.62 12.29
CA PRO A 237 3.06 -13.74 12.48
C PRO A 237 3.88 -15.02 12.38
N GLU A 238 3.98 -15.77 13.47
CA GLU A 238 4.49 -17.13 13.43
C GLU A 238 3.34 -18.02 12.92
N TRP A 239 3.55 -18.67 11.77
CA TRP A 239 2.67 -19.68 11.18
C TRP A 239 3.50 -20.84 10.63
#